data_AF-F4PE39-F1
#
_entry.id   AF-F4PE39-F1
#
_cell.length_a   1.000
_cell.length_b   1.000
_cell.length_c   1.000
_cell.angle_alpha   90.00
_cell.angle_beta   90.00
_cell.angle_gamma   90.00
#
_symmetry.space_group_name_H-M   'P 1'
#
loop_
_entity.id
_entity.type
_entity.pdbx_description
1 polymer ?
#
loop_
_entity_poly.entity_id
_entity_poly.type
_entity_poly.pdbx_seq_one_letter_code
_entity_poly.pdbx_strand_id
1 'polypeptide(L)'
;MVSGLMQGTGSVSLWGFSKALDFQDSNGIFTEKNTTLLDIKSAIADETEPLDVLLIGASDPRHIIKTAGRAWKHSSRQIHFHVIEPQSSLLARHMLLLSILFDPLDDIGIQVSKAIVLGLVNLLVERAELFLECYGNLLIRKKTATWINAYTLPLIRAMTDGAGVLGKLIDFSGLKFRERDDIEFVFKFWRDQAKQFDAKSLWDIRLRRYYAARYDCRENAIDWDYHMNIRQMDKTVSIIFKPEFLRWRLHGTAFEVRESTYECANRSMATVDVLKQDGVNVAKWGYFSDILFGPYLAFGIDTENKEMLVTNNDSHKHTSQEISEYNVRSLIHELKTGTLYEEAETKKITCADTKILPDYNILDKIKVSFLPCDVSITLEKKRSKLAGKFKTIFISNAMAHRLADAAHVLHPQGEIIVETAKFMVELSKELRQSFEKKLDTIASSAGLVRKQFADCDANVEFMVFKKE
;
A
#
# COMPACT_ATOMS: atom_id res chain seq x y z
N MET A 1 -0.15 27.23 -4.50
CA MET A 1 -0.61 26.83 -5.85
C MET A 1 -1.23 25.41 -5.90
N VAL A 2 -1.80 24.86 -4.81
CA VAL A 2 -2.33 23.47 -4.80
C VAL A 2 -3.82 23.38 -4.45
N SER A 3 -4.47 24.46 -3.99
CA SER A 3 -5.85 24.37 -3.48
C SER A 3 -6.94 24.13 -4.53
N GLY A 4 -6.61 24.11 -5.83
CA GLY A 4 -7.55 23.82 -6.92
C GLY A 4 -7.22 22.60 -7.78
N LEU A 5 -6.04 21.99 -7.63
CA LEU A 5 -5.45 21.05 -8.61
C LEU A 5 -5.59 19.56 -8.25
N MET A 6 -6.24 19.20 -7.14
CA MET A 6 -6.37 17.81 -6.67
C MET A 6 -7.76 17.50 -6.11
N GLN A 7 -8.82 17.92 -6.81
CA GLN A 7 -10.18 17.71 -6.30
C GLN A 7 -10.58 16.24 -6.32
N GLY A 8 -10.12 15.50 -7.33
CA GLY A 8 -10.39 14.08 -7.46
C GLY A 8 -9.43 13.20 -6.65
N THR A 9 -8.11 13.41 -6.75
CA THR A 9 -7.15 12.64 -5.95
C THR A 9 -7.30 12.86 -4.44
N GLY A 10 -7.80 14.04 -4.03
CA GLY A 10 -8.02 14.37 -2.63
C GLY A 10 -6.77 14.86 -1.90
N SER A 11 -6.95 15.25 -0.64
CA SER A 11 -5.89 15.79 0.24
C SER A 11 -5.14 14.71 1.02
N VAL A 12 -5.66 13.49 1.09
CA VAL A 12 -5.07 12.37 1.84
C VAL A 12 -5.06 11.10 0.99
N SER A 13 -3.87 10.56 0.70
CA SER A 13 -3.72 9.30 -0.03
C SER A 13 -3.93 8.10 0.91
N LEU A 14 -4.81 7.17 0.53
CA LEU A 14 -5.03 5.89 1.24
C LEU A 14 -4.26 4.72 0.63
N TRP A 15 -3.71 4.94 -0.55
CA TRP A 15 -2.79 4.06 -1.28
C TRP A 15 -1.84 4.93 -2.10
N GLY A 16 -0.68 4.40 -2.44
CA GLY A 16 0.24 5.09 -3.34
C GLY A 16 -0.06 4.86 -4.81
N PHE A 17 0.63 5.63 -5.65
CA PHE A 17 0.45 5.69 -7.10
C PHE A 17 1.59 4.98 -7.82
N SER A 18 1.92 3.77 -7.37
CA SER A 18 2.91 2.90 -7.97
C SER A 18 2.67 1.45 -7.58
N LYS A 19 3.33 0.53 -8.29
CA LYS A 19 3.47 -0.85 -7.81
C LYS A 19 4.20 -0.94 -6.47
N ALA A 20 3.96 -2.05 -5.77
CA ALA A 20 4.75 -2.41 -4.60
C ALA A 20 6.20 -2.71 -4.99
N LEU A 21 7.13 -2.44 -4.08
CA LEU A 21 8.57 -2.64 -4.28
C LEU A 21 9.08 -3.66 -3.29
N ASP A 22 9.93 -4.56 -3.77
CA ASP A 22 10.82 -5.33 -2.92
C ASP A 22 12.14 -4.57 -2.81
N PHE A 23 12.43 -3.99 -1.64
CA PHE A 23 13.63 -3.18 -1.45
C PHE A 23 14.93 -3.99 -1.36
N GLN A 24 14.84 -5.31 -1.42
CA GLN A 24 16.02 -6.18 -1.53
C GLN A 24 16.39 -6.50 -2.99
N ASP A 25 15.56 -6.13 -3.97
CA ASP A 25 15.92 -6.29 -5.39
C ASP A 25 17.01 -5.28 -5.79
N SER A 26 18.26 -5.75 -5.74
CA SER A 26 19.47 -4.98 -6.04
C SER A 26 19.63 -4.61 -7.51
N ASN A 27 18.86 -5.24 -8.42
CA ASN A 27 18.94 -4.95 -9.84
C ASN A 27 18.32 -3.59 -10.20
N GLY A 28 17.51 -3.00 -9.30
CA GLY A 28 16.97 -1.65 -9.45
C GLY A 28 16.00 -1.47 -10.62
N ILE A 29 15.55 -2.56 -11.24
CA ILE A 29 14.56 -2.54 -12.33
C ILE A 29 13.15 -2.47 -11.74
N PHE A 30 12.96 -2.80 -10.46
CA PHE A 30 11.69 -2.74 -9.72
C PHE A 30 10.49 -3.38 -10.45
N THR A 31 10.73 -4.31 -11.36
CA THR A 31 9.70 -5.06 -12.10
C THR A 31 9.68 -6.47 -11.58
N GLU A 32 8.49 -7.04 -11.42
CA GLU A 32 8.37 -8.46 -11.11
C GLU A 32 9.00 -9.29 -12.25
N LYS A 33 9.61 -10.42 -11.91
CA LYS A 33 10.13 -11.39 -12.87
C LYS A 33 9.65 -12.78 -12.48
N ASN A 34 9.43 -13.64 -13.47
CA ASN A 34 9.22 -15.07 -13.23
C ASN A 34 10.42 -15.57 -12.41
N THR A 35 10.22 -15.86 -11.13
CA THR A 35 11.29 -16.33 -10.25
C THR A 35 11.24 -17.84 -10.22
N THR A 36 12.33 -18.49 -10.63
CA THR A 36 12.50 -19.94 -10.45
C THR A 36 13.31 -20.25 -9.19
N LEU A 37 13.23 -21.49 -8.69
CA LEU A 37 14.08 -21.94 -7.59
C LEU A 37 15.59 -21.88 -7.90
N LEU A 38 15.97 -21.89 -9.18
CA LEU A 38 17.35 -21.73 -9.62
C LEU A 38 17.83 -20.28 -9.46
N ASP A 39 16.97 -19.31 -9.80
CA ASP A 39 17.27 -17.87 -9.66
C ASP A 39 17.49 -17.47 -8.20
N ILE A 40 16.75 -18.09 -7.28
CA ILE A 40 16.89 -17.84 -5.83
C ILE A 40 18.24 -18.32 -5.32
N LYS A 41 18.72 -19.49 -5.77
CA LYS A 41 20.00 -20.05 -5.31
C LYS A 41 21.21 -19.26 -5.80
N SER A 42 21.11 -18.59 -6.94
CA SER A 42 22.19 -17.78 -7.51
C SER A 42 22.24 -16.35 -6.96
N ALA A 43 21.15 -15.84 -6.39
CA ALA A 43 21.05 -14.49 -5.82
C ALA A 43 21.66 -14.34 -4.41
N ILE A 44 21.99 -15.44 -3.73
CA ILE A 44 22.52 -15.42 -2.35
C ILE A 44 23.99 -14.98 -2.36
N ALA A 45 24.22 -13.66 -2.37
CA ALA A 45 25.48 -13.08 -1.89
C ALA A 45 25.47 -13.07 -0.34
N ASP A 46 26.61 -13.13 0.34
CA ASP A 46 26.66 -13.05 1.82
C ASP A 46 26.40 -11.62 2.36
N GLU A 47 25.30 -10.97 1.96
CA GLU A 47 24.84 -9.73 2.57
C GLU A 47 24.18 -10.03 3.91
N THR A 48 24.93 -9.84 4.99
CA THR A 48 24.48 -10.08 6.38
C THR A 48 24.16 -8.79 7.13
N GLU A 49 24.56 -7.63 6.60
CA GLU A 49 24.30 -6.33 7.23
C GLU A 49 22.78 -6.04 7.30
N PRO A 50 22.25 -5.44 8.38
CA PRO A 50 20.85 -5.03 8.42
C PRO A 50 20.48 -4.04 7.30
N LEU A 51 19.26 -4.12 6.78
CA LEU A 51 18.68 -3.18 5.81
C LEU A 51 17.73 -2.23 6.53
N ASP A 52 18.16 -0.98 6.77
CA ASP A 52 17.29 0.09 7.24
C ASP A 52 16.64 0.82 6.05
N VAL A 53 15.31 0.77 5.98
CA VAL A 53 14.48 1.41 4.94
C VAL A 53 13.62 2.50 5.56
N LEU A 54 13.68 3.73 5.03
CA LEU A 54 12.78 4.82 5.44
C LEU A 54 11.65 5.00 4.42
N LEU A 55 10.40 4.95 4.87
CA LEU A 55 9.20 5.20 4.07
C LEU A 55 8.58 6.53 4.48
N ILE A 56 8.52 7.49 3.55
CA ILE A 56 7.92 8.82 3.76
C ILE A 56 6.65 8.93 2.93
N GLY A 57 5.51 8.91 3.61
CA GLY A 57 4.19 9.07 3.02
C GLY A 57 3.80 7.96 2.06
N ALA A 58 4.26 6.72 2.28
CA ALA A 58 3.95 5.58 1.41
C ALA A 58 2.45 5.32 1.26
N SER A 59 1.64 5.85 2.19
CA SER A 59 0.17 5.86 2.25
C SER A 59 -0.44 4.50 2.60
N ASP A 60 0.24 3.41 2.27
CA ASP A 60 -0.15 2.04 2.59
C ASP A 60 1.11 1.16 2.83
N PRO A 61 0.96 -0.05 3.39
CA PRO A 61 2.09 -0.93 3.70
C PRO A 61 2.56 -1.81 2.54
N ARG A 62 2.22 -1.53 1.26
CA ARG A 62 2.50 -2.42 0.12
C ARG A 62 3.97 -2.80 -0.01
N HIS A 63 4.89 -1.86 0.22
CA HIS A 63 6.32 -2.13 0.10
C HIS A 63 6.84 -3.00 1.25
N ILE A 64 6.30 -2.82 2.45
CA ILE A 64 6.60 -3.68 3.61
C ILE A 64 6.10 -5.10 3.30
N ILE A 65 4.87 -5.23 2.84
CA ILE A 65 4.23 -6.50 2.49
C ILE A 65 5.03 -7.22 1.40
N LYS A 66 5.38 -6.52 0.31
CA LYS A 66 6.13 -7.09 -0.80
C LYS A 66 7.52 -7.54 -0.37
N THR A 67 8.28 -6.67 0.28
CA THR A 67 9.63 -7.00 0.76
C THR A 67 9.59 -8.16 1.78
N ALA A 68 8.61 -8.18 2.67
CA ALA A 68 8.43 -9.25 3.65
C ALA A 68 8.08 -10.59 3.00
N GLY A 69 7.10 -10.60 2.10
CA GLY A 69 6.69 -11.80 1.38
C GLY A 69 7.79 -12.36 0.49
N ARG A 70 8.72 -11.53 0.02
CA ARG A 70 9.86 -11.97 -0.82
C ARG A 70 11.17 -12.16 -0.07
N ALA A 71 11.22 -11.89 1.23
CA ALA A 71 12.47 -11.90 1.99
C ALA A 71 13.20 -13.25 1.99
N TRP A 72 12.50 -14.37 1.83
CA TRP A 72 13.10 -15.70 1.74
C TRP A 72 13.90 -15.95 0.45
N LYS A 73 13.66 -15.14 -0.60
CA LYS A 73 14.35 -15.22 -1.89
C LYS A 73 15.73 -14.58 -1.88
N HIS A 74 16.01 -13.79 -0.85
CA HIS A 74 17.22 -13.00 -0.70
C HIS A 74 18.10 -13.56 0.42
N SER A 75 19.31 -13.03 0.48
CA SER A 75 20.24 -13.30 1.57
C SER A 75 19.62 -12.98 2.93
N SER A 76 19.84 -13.87 3.89
CA SER A 76 19.21 -13.74 5.20
C SER A 76 19.81 -12.58 5.99
N ARG A 77 19.06 -11.48 6.08
CA ARG A 77 19.42 -10.28 6.84
C ARG A 77 18.24 -9.75 7.67
N GLN A 78 18.53 -8.86 8.61
CA GLN A 78 17.52 -8.07 9.32
C GLN A 78 17.03 -6.93 8.42
N ILE A 79 15.74 -6.63 8.43
CA ILE A 79 15.13 -5.55 7.65
C ILE A 79 14.30 -4.69 8.60
N HIS A 80 14.67 -3.42 8.71
CA HIS A 80 14.02 -2.47 9.59
C HIS A 80 13.35 -1.36 8.77
N PHE A 81 12.03 -1.36 8.75
CA PHE A 81 11.25 -0.28 8.15
C PHE A 81 11.04 0.86 9.14
N HIS A 82 11.22 2.09 8.69
CA HIS A 82 10.92 3.29 9.44
C HIS A 82 9.82 4.04 8.70
N VAL A 83 8.64 4.19 9.30
CA VAL A 83 7.45 4.69 8.61
C VAL A 83 7.08 6.06 9.15
N ILE A 84 6.98 7.04 8.25
CA ILE A 84 6.41 8.36 8.52
C ILE A 84 5.21 8.54 7.60
N GLU A 85 4.02 8.69 8.18
CA GLU A 85 2.80 9.03 7.45
C GLU A 85 2.28 10.40 7.88
N PRO A 86 1.57 11.17 7.02
CA PRO A 86 1.11 12.51 7.36
C PRO A 86 -0.02 12.53 8.41
N GLN A 87 -0.67 11.40 8.69
CA GLN A 87 -1.80 11.32 9.63
C GLN A 87 -1.79 9.99 10.41
N SER A 88 -2.15 10.07 11.70
CA SER A 88 -2.32 8.89 12.57
C SER A 88 -3.36 7.89 12.05
N SER A 89 -4.39 8.34 11.30
CA SER A 89 -5.37 7.45 10.67
C SER A 89 -4.74 6.51 9.64
N LEU A 90 -3.67 6.94 8.96
CA LEU A 90 -2.93 6.10 8.01
C LEU A 90 -2.08 5.05 8.76
N LEU A 91 -1.41 5.44 9.85
CA LEU A 91 -0.69 4.48 10.70
C LEU A 91 -1.64 3.43 11.30
N ALA A 92 -2.84 3.84 11.76
CA ALA A 92 -3.88 2.92 12.21
C ALA A 92 -4.31 1.95 11.09
N ARG A 93 -4.48 2.44 9.86
CA ARG A 93 -4.79 1.63 8.68
C ARG A 93 -3.66 0.67 8.32
N HIS A 94 -2.39 1.07 8.44
CA HIS A 94 -1.24 0.19 8.25
C HIS A 94 -1.28 -0.97 9.22
N MET A 95 -1.59 -0.72 10.50
CA MET A 95 -1.74 -1.80 11.50
C MET A 95 -2.82 -2.81 11.09
N LEU A 96 -4.00 -2.33 10.66
CA LEU A 96 -5.08 -3.21 10.20
C LEU A 96 -4.67 -4.06 8.98
N LEU A 97 -4.04 -3.44 7.99
CA LEU A 97 -3.63 -4.13 6.76
C LEU A 97 -2.50 -5.13 7.03
N LEU A 98 -1.54 -4.78 7.90
CA LEU A 98 -0.47 -5.70 8.30
C LEU A 98 -1.00 -6.86 9.13
N SER A 99 -1.98 -6.68 10.02
CA SER A 99 -2.54 -7.82 10.80
C SER A 99 -3.19 -8.86 9.89
N ILE A 100 -3.85 -8.41 8.81
CA ILE A 100 -4.43 -9.33 7.82
C ILE A 100 -3.36 -10.21 7.17
N LEU A 101 -2.08 -9.83 7.12
CA LEU A 101 -1.04 -10.69 6.55
C LEU A 101 -0.22 -11.44 7.61
N PHE A 102 0.13 -10.77 8.70
CA PHE A 102 1.11 -11.27 9.66
C PHE A 102 0.50 -12.15 10.77
N ASP A 103 -0.78 -12.00 11.10
CA ASP A 103 -1.40 -12.85 12.13
C ASP A 103 -1.46 -14.32 11.70
N PRO A 104 -1.54 -15.26 12.65
CA PRO A 104 -1.71 -16.68 12.36
C PRO A 104 -2.89 -16.96 11.42
N LEU A 105 -2.75 -18.00 10.57
CA LEU A 105 -3.73 -18.32 9.54
C LEU A 105 -5.11 -18.69 10.08
N ASP A 106 -5.16 -19.18 11.32
CA ASP A 106 -6.31 -19.65 12.07
C ASP A 106 -7.06 -18.56 12.86
N ASP A 107 -6.51 -17.35 12.99
CA ASP A 107 -7.03 -16.32 13.91
C ASP A 107 -8.07 -15.35 13.29
N ILE A 108 -8.43 -15.48 12.00
CA ILE A 108 -9.35 -14.54 11.34
C ILE A 108 -10.83 -14.82 11.65
N GLY A 109 -11.22 -15.09 12.88
CA GLY A 109 -12.65 -15.29 13.23
C GLY A 109 -13.38 -16.36 12.37
N ILE A 110 -12.63 -17.19 11.65
CA ILE A 110 -13.09 -18.39 10.97
C ILE A 110 -13.03 -19.41 12.09
N GLN A 111 -14.20 -19.86 12.57
CA GLN A 111 -14.27 -20.91 13.57
C GLN A 111 -13.28 -22.03 13.19
N VAL A 112 -12.41 -22.42 14.12
CA VAL A 112 -11.35 -23.42 13.93
C VAL A 112 -11.88 -24.70 13.27
N SER A 113 -13.15 -25.04 13.50
CA SER A 113 -13.86 -26.16 12.88
C SER A 113 -13.99 -26.06 11.35
N LYS A 114 -13.99 -24.86 10.75
CA LYS A 114 -13.99 -24.64 9.29
C LYS A 114 -12.59 -24.71 8.69
N ALA A 115 -11.56 -24.25 9.40
CA ALA A 115 -10.18 -24.30 8.92
C ALA A 115 -9.71 -25.76 8.72
N ILE A 116 -10.09 -26.69 9.61
CA ILE A 116 -9.78 -28.13 9.42
C ILE A 116 -10.32 -28.68 8.09
N VAL A 117 -11.41 -28.10 7.58
CA VAL A 117 -12.12 -28.55 6.36
C VAL A 117 -11.67 -27.79 5.09
N LEU A 118 -11.18 -26.55 5.23
CA LEU A 118 -10.81 -25.66 4.13
C LEU A 118 -9.28 -25.68 3.98
N GLY A 119 -8.75 -26.49 3.05
CA GLY A 119 -7.30 -26.58 2.79
C GLY A 119 -6.60 -25.22 2.57
N LEU A 120 -5.27 -25.20 2.65
CA LEU A 120 -4.46 -23.97 2.78
C LEU A 120 -4.80 -22.89 1.74
N VAL A 121 -5.03 -23.27 0.47
CA VAL A 121 -5.41 -22.31 -0.59
C VAL A 121 -6.68 -21.54 -0.26
N ASN A 122 -7.71 -22.18 0.30
CA ASN A 122 -8.96 -21.52 0.63
C ASN A 122 -8.77 -20.49 1.75
N LEU A 123 -7.92 -20.79 2.74
CA LEU A 123 -7.56 -19.84 3.78
C LEU A 123 -6.83 -18.63 3.21
N LEU A 124 -5.89 -18.84 2.28
CA LEU A 124 -5.18 -17.74 1.64
C LEU A 124 -6.12 -16.89 0.77
N VAL A 125 -7.08 -17.51 0.07
CA VAL A 125 -8.11 -16.81 -0.71
C VAL A 125 -8.99 -15.95 0.22
N GLU A 126 -9.55 -16.51 1.29
CA GLU A 126 -10.37 -15.74 2.24
C GLU A 126 -9.59 -14.55 2.83
N ARG A 127 -8.28 -14.73 3.06
CA ARG A 127 -7.41 -13.69 3.60
C ARG A 127 -7.05 -12.61 2.57
N ALA A 128 -6.79 -13.00 1.33
CA ALA A 128 -6.59 -12.07 0.22
C ALA A 128 -7.85 -11.26 -0.08
N GLU A 129 -9.01 -11.90 -0.11
CA GLU A 129 -10.32 -11.23 -0.25
C GLU A 129 -10.56 -10.22 0.88
N LEU A 130 -10.30 -10.61 2.15
CA LEU A 130 -10.42 -9.71 3.30
C LEU A 130 -9.48 -8.51 3.18
N PHE A 131 -8.23 -8.75 2.77
CA PHE A 131 -7.25 -7.69 2.57
C PHE A 131 -7.71 -6.71 1.50
N LEU A 132 -8.04 -7.19 0.30
CA LEU A 132 -8.43 -6.34 -0.83
C LEU A 132 -9.72 -5.57 -0.55
N GLU A 133 -10.69 -6.19 0.11
CA GLU A 133 -11.91 -5.54 0.55
C GLU A 133 -11.64 -4.40 1.55
N CYS A 134 -10.79 -4.63 2.58
CA CYS A 134 -10.37 -3.58 3.52
C CYS A 134 -9.54 -2.48 2.83
N TYR A 135 -8.69 -2.89 1.88
CA TYR A 135 -7.72 -2.06 1.19
C TYR A 135 -8.36 -1.10 0.18
N GLY A 136 -9.40 -1.55 -0.54
CA GLY A 136 -9.87 -0.83 -1.72
C GLY A 136 -11.36 -0.56 -1.83
N ASN A 137 -12.20 -1.00 -0.90
CA ASN A 137 -13.66 -0.80 -1.04
C ASN A 137 -14.23 0.17 -0.01
N LEU A 138 -14.96 1.18 -0.50
CA LEU A 138 -15.70 2.16 0.28
C LEU A 138 -16.77 1.50 1.16
N LEU A 139 -17.48 0.52 0.60
CA LEU A 139 -18.46 -0.31 1.30
C LEU A 139 -17.97 -1.75 1.35
N ILE A 140 -18.22 -2.42 2.47
CA ILE A 140 -17.74 -3.75 2.80
C ILE A 140 -18.89 -4.63 3.28
N ARG A 141 -18.69 -5.94 3.22
CA ARG A 141 -19.60 -6.94 3.75
C ARG A 141 -19.74 -6.79 5.27
N LYS A 142 -20.91 -7.16 5.79
CA LYS A 142 -21.18 -7.16 7.24
C LYS A 142 -20.18 -8.00 8.04
N LYS A 143 -19.75 -9.16 7.51
CA LYS A 143 -18.70 -10.00 8.11
C LYS A 143 -17.40 -9.21 8.32
N THR A 144 -16.95 -8.50 7.28
CA THR A 144 -15.72 -7.70 7.31
C THR A 144 -15.83 -6.52 8.27
N ALA A 145 -16.95 -5.80 8.27
CA ALA A 145 -17.18 -4.71 9.22
C ALA A 145 -17.18 -5.21 10.69
N THR A 146 -17.77 -6.38 10.93
CA THR A 146 -17.81 -7.03 12.25
C THR A 146 -16.41 -7.45 12.68
N TRP A 147 -15.61 -8.00 11.76
CA TRP A 147 -14.22 -8.36 12.01
C TRP A 147 -13.38 -7.13 12.35
N ILE A 148 -13.43 -6.05 11.56
CA ILE A 148 -12.70 -4.79 11.87
C ILE A 148 -13.09 -4.29 13.26
N ASN A 149 -14.38 -4.29 13.61
CA ASN A 149 -14.86 -3.86 14.93
C ASN A 149 -14.25 -4.71 16.05
N ALA A 150 -14.33 -6.04 15.95
CA ALA A 150 -13.77 -6.95 16.95
C ALA A 150 -12.23 -6.83 17.06
N TYR A 151 -11.57 -6.63 15.92
CA TYR A 151 -10.11 -6.65 15.82
C TYR A 151 -9.45 -5.34 16.31
N THR A 152 -10.21 -4.26 16.47
CA THR A 152 -9.70 -3.00 17.04
C THR A 152 -9.11 -3.12 18.45
N LEU A 153 -9.62 -4.00 19.31
CA LEU A 153 -9.08 -4.18 20.66
C LEU A 153 -7.68 -4.83 20.64
N PRO A 154 -7.47 -5.93 19.87
CA PRO A 154 -6.12 -6.40 19.57
C PRO A 154 -5.17 -5.32 19.04
N LEU A 155 -5.62 -4.44 18.13
CA LEU A 155 -4.80 -3.34 17.62
C LEU A 155 -4.40 -2.34 18.70
N ILE A 156 -5.32 -1.97 19.59
CA ILE A 156 -5.04 -1.09 20.74
C ILE A 156 -4.00 -1.75 21.64
N ARG A 157 -4.20 -3.02 22.00
CA ARG A 157 -3.27 -3.78 22.83
C ARG A 157 -1.86 -3.82 22.23
N ALA A 158 -1.76 -4.19 20.95
CA ALA A 158 -0.47 -4.20 20.25
C ALA A 158 0.32 -2.88 20.42
N MET A 159 -0.36 -1.73 20.40
CA MET A 159 0.27 -0.42 20.64
C MET A 159 0.55 -0.11 22.12
N THR A 160 -0.31 -0.52 23.05
CA THR A 160 -0.20 -0.16 24.47
C THR A 160 0.68 -1.09 25.29
N ASP A 161 0.60 -2.41 25.05
CA ASP A 161 1.27 -3.44 25.84
C ASP A 161 2.21 -4.34 25.00
N GLY A 162 2.32 -4.07 23.69
CA GLY A 162 3.15 -4.88 22.80
C GLY A 162 2.58 -6.28 22.56
N ALA A 163 1.28 -6.51 22.79
CA ALA A 163 0.66 -7.82 22.60
C ALA A 163 0.54 -8.25 21.13
N GLY A 164 0.43 -9.57 20.96
CA GLY A 164 0.16 -10.21 19.67
C GLY A 164 1.32 -10.13 18.69
N VAL A 165 1.05 -10.52 17.44
CA VAL A 165 2.04 -10.48 16.36
C VAL A 165 2.44 -9.04 16.03
N LEU A 166 1.46 -8.13 15.96
CA LEU A 166 1.74 -6.73 15.65
C LEU A 166 2.59 -6.03 16.71
N GLY A 167 2.40 -6.30 18.00
CA GLY A 167 3.24 -5.71 19.05
C GLY A 167 4.70 -6.19 19.02
N LYS A 168 4.96 -7.36 18.41
CA LYS A 168 6.32 -7.85 18.12
C LYS A 168 6.89 -7.27 16.82
N LEU A 169 6.03 -6.97 15.84
CA LEU A 169 6.41 -6.45 14.53
C LEU A 169 6.69 -4.95 14.58
N ILE A 170 5.84 -4.18 15.28
CA ILE A 170 5.80 -2.73 15.24
C ILE A 170 6.35 -2.13 16.55
N ASP A 171 7.40 -1.32 16.42
CA ASP A 171 7.90 -0.45 17.48
C ASP A 171 7.17 0.92 17.43
N PHE A 172 6.42 1.21 18.49
CA PHE A 172 5.69 2.47 18.69
C PHE A 172 6.48 3.50 19.51
N SER A 173 7.67 3.13 20.03
CA SER A 173 8.49 3.98 20.90
C SER A 173 8.85 5.33 20.27
N GLY A 174 8.91 5.36 18.93
CA GLY A 174 9.19 6.56 18.15
C GLY A 174 8.09 7.62 18.15
N LEU A 175 6.82 7.22 18.35
CA LEU A 175 5.65 8.11 18.33
C LEU A 175 5.53 8.95 19.60
N LYS A 176 5.00 10.17 19.47
CA LYS A 176 4.60 10.99 20.62
C LYS A 176 3.38 10.37 21.31
N PHE A 177 3.22 10.58 22.62
CA PHE A 177 2.03 10.13 23.36
C PHE A 177 0.72 10.57 22.70
N ARG A 178 0.63 11.84 22.31
CA ARG A 178 -0.52 12.39 21.57
C ARG A 178 -0.83 11.62 20.28
N GLU A 179 0.19 11.21 19.53
CA GLU A 179 -0.03 10.48 18.27
C GLU A 179 -0.56 9.06 18.54
N ARG A 180 -0.13 8.43 19.64
CA ARG A 180 -0.71 7.15 20.09
C ARG A 180 -2.17 7.33 20.54
N ASP A 181 -2.48 8.41 21.26
CA ASP A 181 -3.85 8.75 21.63
C ASP A 181 -4.73 8.99 20.38
N ASP A 182 -4.18 9.67 19.36
CA ASP A 182 -4.86 9.90 18.09
C ASP A 182 -5.11 8.58 17.34
N ILE A 183 -4.16 7.64 17.33
CA ILE A 183 -4.34 6.28 16.77
C ILE A 183 -5.44 5.53 17.54
N GLU A 184 -5.41 5.56 18.88
CA GLU A 184 -6.45 4.93 19.70
C GLU A 184 -7.84 5.54 19.43
N PHE A 185 -7.91 6.86 19.24
CA PHE A 185 -9.14 7.56 18.87
C PHE A 185 -9.68 7.09 17.51
N VAL A 186 -8.81 6.83 16.52
CA VAL A 186 -9.19 6.22 15.24
C VAL A 186 -9.84 4.85 15.48
N PHE A 187 -9.22 3.98 16.29
CA PHE A 187 -9.79 2.66 16.60
C PHE A 187 -11.12 2.75 17.34
N LYS A 188 -11.27 3.69 18.28
CA LYS A 188 -12.56 3.97 18.93
C LYS A 188 -13.62 4.38 17.91
N PHE A 189 -13.28 5.21 16.93
CA PHE A 189 -14.18 5.61 15.85
C PHE A 189 -14.60 4.42 14.95
N TRP A 190 -13.69 3.48 14.66
CA TRP A 190 -14.04 2.27 13.90
C TRP A 190 -15.05 1.38 14.63
N ARG A 191 -14.96 1.30 15.95
CA ARG A 191 -15.89 0.51 16.79
C ARG A 191 -17.24 1.18 16.96
N ASP A 192 -17.26 2.50 17.05
CA ASP A 192 -18.42 3.29 17.43
C ASP A 192 -19.51 3.27 16.35
N GLN A 193 -20.44 2.32 16.47
CA GLN A 193 -21.58 2.20 15.57
C GLN A 193 -22.60 3.34 15.73
N ALA A 194 -22.58 4.06 16.86
CA ALA A 194 -23.48 5.19 17.09
C ALA A 194 -23.04 6.44 16.32
N LYS A 195 -21.72 6.63 16.14
CA LYS A 195 -21.19 7.66 15.24
C LYS A 195 -21.56 7.33 13.80
N GLN A 196 -22.44 8.14 13.21
CA GLN A 196 -22.77 8.02 11.80
C GLN A 196 -21.54 8.32 10.94
N PHE A 197 -21.21 7.39 10.04
CA PHE A 197 -20.22 7.57 9.00
C PHE A 197 -20.83 7.07 7.69
N ASP A 198 -21.53 7.96 7.01
CA ASP A 198 -22.15 7.66 5.73
C ASP A 198 -21.14 7.83 4.59
N ALA A 199 -20.36 6.77 4.38
CA ALA A 199 -19.35 6.72 3.33
C ALA A 199 -19.95 6.96 1.93
N LYS A 200 -21.19 6.52 1.69
CA LYS A 200 -21.87 6.68 0.40
C LYS A 200 -22.18 8.16 0.13
N SER A 201 -22.74 8.86 1.11
CA SER A 201 -22.99 10.30 0.98
C SER A 201 -21.69 11.11 0.87
N LEU A 202 -20.65 10.75 1.62
CA LEU A 202 -19.34 11.40 1.52
C LEU A 202 -18.70 11.23 0.13
N TRP A 203 -18.79 10.02 -0.44
CA TRP A 203 -18.36 9.75 -1.81
C TRP A 203 -19.18 10.56 -2.82
N ASP A 204 -20.51 10.59 -2.67
CA ASP A 204 -21.40 11.33 -3.57
C ASP A 204 -21.12 12.83 -3.58
N ILE A 205 -20.92 13.43 -2.42
CA ILE A 205 -20.53 14.85 -2.27
C ILE A 205 -19.26 15.15 -3.08
N ARG A 206 -18.30 14.22 -3.07
CA ARG A 206 -17.06 14.38 -3.84
C ARG A 206 -17.26 14.21 -5.32
N LEU A 207 -18.05 13.24 -5.76
CA LEU A 207 -18.40 13.11 -7.17
C LEU A 207 -19.11 14.37 -7.68
N ARG A 208 -20.08 14.91 -6.92
CA ARG A 208 -20.79 16.16 -7.27
C ARG A 208 -19.84 17.33 -7.40
N ARG A 209 -18.91 17.48 -6.45
CA ARG A 209 -17.91 18.54 -6.48
C ARG A 209 -16.98 18.40 -7.70
N TYR A 210 -16.48 17.20 -7.96
CA TYR A 210 -15.52 16.95 -9.03
C TYR A 210 -16.13 17.05 -10.43
N TYR A 211 -17.27 16.41 -10.67
CA TYR A 211 -17.91 16.44 -11.99
C TYR A 211 -18.71 17.73 -12.25
N ALA A 212 -19.14 18.42 -11.19
CA ALA A 212 -19.94 19.63 -11.27
C ALA A 212 -21.12 19.46 -12.24
N ALA A 213 -21.22 20.30 -13.27
CA ALA A 213 -22.28 20.24 -14.29
C ALA A 213 -22.35 18.90 -15.05
N ARG A 214 -21.27 18.10 -15.04
CA ARG A 214 -21.22 16.77 -15.68
C ARG A 214 -21.67 15.64 -14.76
N TYR A 215 -22.08 15.93 -13.52
CA TYR A 215 -22.38 14.88 -12.54
C TYR A 215 -23.49 13.92 -13.02
N ASP A 216 -24.56 14.43 -13.62
CA ASP A 216 -25.67 13.61 -14.10
C ASP A 216 -25.29 12.76 -15.33
N CYS A 217 -24.30 13.19 -16.12
CA CYS A 217 -23.76 12.46 -17.27
C CYS A 217 -22.35 11.90 -17.04
N ARG A 218 -21.96 11.70 -15.77
CA ARG A 218 -20.58 11.37 -15.36
C ARG A 218 -20.07 10.07 -15.94
N GLU A 219 -20.95 9.11 -16.24
CA GLU A 219 -20.57 7.85 -16.88
C GLU A 219 -19.85 8.08 -18.22
N ASN A 220 -20.30 9.06 -19.01
CA ASN A 220 -19.63 9.45 -20.27
C ASN A 220 -18.24 10.05 -20.01
N ALA A 221 -18.09 10.82 -18.93
CA ALA A 221 -16.80 11.37 -18.54
C ALA A 221 -15.84 10.27 -18.05
N ILE A 222 -16.35 9.29 -17.30
CA ILE A 222 -15.59 8.13 -16.83
C ILE A 222 -15.16 7.25 -18.02
N ASP A 223 -16.06 7.03 -18.97
CA ASP A 223 -15.78 6.30 -20.20
C ASP A 223 -14.62 6.93 -20.99
N TRP A 224 -14.69 8.25 -21.18
CA TRP A 224 -13.62 9.00 -21.83
C TRP A 224 -12.31 8.91 -21.04
N ASP A 225 -12.34 9.08 -19.72
CA ASP A 225 -11.16 8.95 -18.85
C ASP A 225 -10.53 7.56 -18.96
N TYR A 226 -11.34 6.50 -19.05
CA TYR A 226 -10.82 5.15 -19.23
C TYR A 226 -10.07 5.00 -20.55
N HIS A 227 -10.66 5.46 -21.66
CA HIS A 227 -10.07 5.31 -22.98
C HIS A 227 -8.85 6.22 -23.21
N MET A 228 -8.86 7.44 -22.66
CA MET A 228 -7.81 8.43 -22.89
C MET A 228 -6.73 8.43 -21.83
N ASN A 229 -7.08 8.12 -20.57
CA ASN A 229 -6.11 8.05 -19.49
C ASN A 229 -5.69 6.61 -19.25
N ILE A 230 -6.58 5.69 -18.84
CA ILE A 230 -6.14 4.35 -18.44
C ILE A 230 -5.54 3.56 -19.62
N ARG A 231 -6.28 3.40 -20.73
CA ARG A 231 -5.83 2.59 -21.88
C ARG A 231 -4.59 3.12 -22.61
N GLN A 232 -4.38 4.44 -22.62
CA GLN A 232 -3.29 5.08 -23.38
C GLN A 232 -2.11 5.53 -22.51
N MET A 233 -2.26 5.58 -21.18
CA MET A 233 -1.22 6.12 -20.30
C MET A 233 -0.03 5.19 -20.17
N ASP A 234 -0.27 3.88 -19.96
CA ASP A 234 0.78 2.88 -19.93
C ASP A 234 0.22 1.49 -20.28
N LYS A 235 1.06 0.64 -20.89
CA LYS A 235 0.69 -0.75 -21.18
C LYS A 235 0.38 -1.54 -19.92
N THR A 236 1.08 -1.29 -18.80
CA THR A 236 0.89 -2.02 -17.54
C THR A 236 -0.48 -1.77 -16.91
N VAL A 237 -1.04 -0.56 -17.06
CA VAL A 237 -2.36 -0.22 -16.49
C VAL A 237 -3.53 -0.62 -17.39
N SER A 238 -3.27 -1.06 -18.63
CA SER A 238 -4.31 -1.51 -19.56
C SER A 238 -5.02 -2.81 -19.12
N ILE A 239 -4.49 -3.50 -18.11
CA ILE A 239 -5.08 -4.67 -17.46
C ILE A 239 -6.25 -4.32 -16.53
N ILE A 240 -6.36 -3.05 -16.13
CA ILE A 240 -7.53 -2.56 -15.40
C ILE A 240 -8.68 -2.51 -16.41
N PHE A 241 -9.71 -3.33 -16.21
CA PHE A 241 -10.81 -3.41 -17.16
C PHE A 241 -11.82 -2.29 -16.94
N LYS A 242 -12.51 -1.93 -18.03
CA LYS A 242 -13.53 -0.89 -18.02
C LYS A 242 -14.60 -1.10 -16.94
N PRO A 243 -15.16 -2.30 -16.72
CA PRO A 243 -16.15 -2.50 -15.66
C PRO A 243 -15.57 -2.28 -14.25
N GLU A 244 -14.34 -2.71 -13.99
CA GLU A 244 -13.66 -2.47 -12.70
C GLU A 244 -13.49 -0.97 -12.46
N PHE A 245 -12.95 -0.27 -13.45
CA PHE A 245 -12.73 1.17 -13.38
C PHE A 245 -14.04 1.96 -13.22
N LEU A 246 -15.07 1.62 -14.00
CA LEU A 246 -16.38 2.28 -13.92
C LEU A 246 -17.04 2.05 -12.54
N ARG A 247 -17.02 0.81 -12.04
CA ARG A 247 -17.55 0.45 -10.71
C ARG A 247 -16.85 1.24 -9.61
N TRP A 248 -15.52 1.35 -9.66
CA TRP A 248 -14.76 2.18 -8.74
C TRP A 248 -15.19 3.64 -8.80
N ARG A 249 -15.19 4.24 -9.99
CA ARG A 249 -15.50 5.67 -10.18
C ARG A 249 -16.92 6.04 -9.76
N LEU A 250 -17.87 5.12 -9.89
CA LEU A 250 -19.27 5.36 -9.52
C LEU A 250 -19.57 5.06 -8.05
N HIS A 251 -18.95 4.03 -7.48
CA HIS A 251 -19.41 3.46 -6.20
C HIS A 251 -18.30 3.29 -5.15
N GLY A 252 -17.05 3.54 -5.50
CA GLY A 252 -15.91 3.32 -4.61
C GLY A 252 -15.66 1.84 -4.31
N THR A 253 -16.05 0.93 -5.20
CA THR A 253 -15.81 -0.51 -5.05
C THR A 253 -14.77 -0.99 -6.05
N ALA A 254 -13.54 -1.22 -5.60
CA ALA A 254 -12.44 -1.65 -6.45
C ALA A 254 -12.47 -3.17 -6.66
N PHE A 255 -12.65 -3.94 -5.59
CA PHE A 255 -12.50 -5.41 -5.59
C PHE A 255 -13.82 -6.09 -5.19
N GLU A 256 -14.40 -6.86 -6.11
CA GLU A 256 -15.59 -7.66 -5.80
C GLU A 256 -15.21 -8.99 -5.14
N VAL A 257 -15.74 -9.23 -3.95
CA VAL A 257 -15.63 -10.53 -3.30
C VAL A 257 -16.87 -11.37 -3.59
N ARG A 258 -16.77 -12.24 -4.60
CA ARG A 258 -17.84 -13.17 -4.98
C ARG A 258 -19.15 -12.41 -5.27
N GLU A 259 -20.29 -13.09 -5.21
CA GLU A 259 -21.63 -12.49 -5.36
C GLU A 259 -22.14 -11.90 -4.04
N SER A 260 -21.35 -11.03 -3.39
CA SER A 260 -21.68 -10.48 -2.06
C SER A 260 -22.38 -9.13 -2.11
N THR A 261 -23.10 -8.79 -1.04
CA THR A 261 -23.66 -7.44 -0.80
C THR A 261 -22.73 -6.58 0.06
N TYR A 262 -22.62 -5.30 -0.29
CA TYR A 262 -21.78 -4.31 0.41
C TYR A 262 -22.67 -3.29 1.11
N GLU A 263 -22.90 -3.52 2.41
CA GLU A 263 -23.93 -2.80 3.18
C GLU A 263 -23.32 -1.90 4.28
N CYS A 264 -22.07 -2.12 4.64
CA CYS A 264 -21.42 -1.43 5.75
C CYS A 264 -20.33 -0.48 5.24
N ALA A 265 -20.23 0.71 5.83
CA ALA A 265 -19.14 1.62 5.53
C ALA A 265 -17.78 1.04 5.96
N ASN A 266 -16.78 1.11 5.09
CA ASN A 266 -15.42 0.80 5.45
C ASN A 266 -14.82 1.94 6.28
N ARG A 267 -15.00 1.88 7.61
CA ARG A 267 -14.49 2.90 8.52
C ARG A 267 -12.97 3.03 8.50
N SER A 268 -12.25 2.00 8.02
CA SER A 268 -10.79 2.07 7.86
C SER A 268 -10.34 2.99 6.72
N MET A 269 -11.24 3.40 5.83
CA MET A 269 -10.99 4.41 4.79
C MET A 269 -11.36 5.83 5.24
N ALA A 270 -11.85 6.00 6.46
CA ALA A 270 -12.12 7.33 6.99
C ALA A 270 -10.81 8.10 7.18
N THR A 271 -10.76 9.28 6.62
CA THR A 271 -9.66 10.24 6.74
C THR A 271 -10.15 11.47 7.50
N VAL A 272 -9.21 12.28 7.98
CA VAL A 272 -9.51 13.50 8.72
C VAL A 272 -9.04 14.71 7.92
N ASP A 273 -9.89 15.70 7.78
CA ASP A 273 -9.51 17.02 7.24
C ASP A 273 -10.08 18.13 8.12
N VAL A 274 -9.44 19.30 8.06
CA VAL A 274 -9.84 20.48 8.82
C VAL A 274 -10.73 21.34 7.94
N LEU A 275 -12.02 21.38 8.26
CA LEU A 275 -13.01 22.13 7.51
C LEU A 275 -13.40 23.41 8.27
N LYS A 276 -13.63 24.49 7.53
CA LYS A 276 -14.20 25.72 8.09
C LYS A 276 -15.70 25.53 8.29
N GLN A 277 -16.16 25.68 9.52
CA GLN A 277 -17.57 25.70 9.90
C GLN A 277 -17.79 26.91 10.82
N ASP A 278 -18.74 27.77 10.46
CA ASP A 278 -19.10 28.96 11.24
C ASP A 278 -17.91 29.87 11.58
N GLY A 279 -16.96 29.98 10.64
CA GLY A 279 -15.73 30.77 10.79
C GLY A 279 -14.61 30.08 11.60
N VAL A 280 -14.85 28.89 12.16
CA VAL A 280 -13.90 28.12 12.97
C VAL A 280 -13.43 26.88 12.21
N ASN A 281 -12.17 26.50 12.41
CA ASN A 281 -11.59 25.27 11.87
C ASN A 281 -11.95 24.07 12.75
N VAL A 282 -12.63 23.07 12.17
CA VAL A 282 -13.05 21.85 12.87
C VAL A 282 -12.53 20.62 12.12
N ALA A 283 -11.83 19.74 12.84
CA ALA A 283 -11.42 18.44 12.30
C ALA A 283 -12.64 17.53 12.16
N LYS A 284 -12.87 16.99 10.97
CA LYS A 284 -13.99 16.09 10.68
C LYS A 284 -13.54 14.80 10.05
N TRP A 285 -14.19 13.71 10.43
CA TRP A 285 -14.13 12.44 9.71
C TRP A 285 -14.83 12.58 8.35
N GLY A 286 -14.18 12.10 7.31
CA GLY A 286 -14.70 12.12 5.96
C GLY A 286 -13.97 11.14 5.03
N TYR A 287 -14.20 11.31 3.73
CA TYR A 287 -13.46 10.61 2.69
C TYR A 287 -12.73 11.64 1.82
N PHE A 288 -11.48 11.95 2.15
CA PHE A 288 -10.66 12.97 1.49
C PHE A 288 -9.57 12.38 0.58
N SER A 289 -9.83 11.18 0.04
CA SER A 289 -8.90 10.39 -0.80
C SER A 289 -9.35 10.20 -2.26
N ASP A 290 -8.60 9.42 -3.03
CA ASP A 290 -8.77 9.34 -4.48
C ASP A 290 -10.16 8.84 -4.92
N ILE A 291 -10.78 9.55 -5.88
CA ILE A 291 -12.01 9.12 -6.57
C ILE A 291 -11.78 8.87 -8.06
N LEU A 292 -10.52 8.81 -8.51
CA LEU A 292 -10.17 8.84 -9.94
C LEU A 292 -9.41 7.64 -10.47
N PHE A 293 -8.39 7.14 -9.79
CA PHE A 293 -7.58 6.02 -10.31
C PHE A 293 -7.99 4.70 -9.64
N GLY A 294 -8.05 4.70 -8.32
CA GLY A 294 -8.30 3.54 -7.49
C GLY A 294 -7.04 2.78 -7.08
N PRO A 295 -7.21 1.77 -6.22
CA PRO A 295 -6.13 1.07 -5.53
C PRO A 295 -5.46 -0.05 -6.34
N TYR A 296 -5.49 0.03 -7.68
CA TYR A 296 -5.06 -1.07 -8.56
C TYR A 296 -3.54 -1.20 -8.71
N LEU A 297 -2.81 -0.08 -8.59
CA LEU A 297 -1.38 -0.02 -8.91
C LEU A 297 -0.53 -0.91 -8.01
N ALA A 298 -0.83 -0.96 -6.71
CA ALA A 298 0.00 -1.64 -5.72
C ALA A 298 0.18 -3.14 -6.02
N PHE A 299 -0.90 -3.82 -6.41
CA PHE A 299 -0.94 -5.28 -6.52
C PHE A 299 -1.54 -5.80 -7.83
N GLY A 300 -2.05 -4.93 -8.71
CA GLY A 300 -2.92 -5.35 -9.80
C GLY A 300 -2.41 -5.06 -11.22
N ILE A 301 -1.20 -4.50 -11.37
CA ILE A 301 -0.65 -4.12 -12.70
C ILE A 301 0.65 -4.85 -13.08
N ASP A 302 1.22 -5.60 -12.15
CA ASP A 302 2.41 -6.41 -12.36
C ASP A 302 2.31 -7.67 -11.48
N THR A 303 2.94 -8.75 -11.89
CA THR A 303 2.98 -10.03 -11.15
C THR A 303 4.22 -10.82 -11.52
N GLU A 304 4.69 -11.64 -10.58
CA GLU A 304 5.75 -12.61 -10.86
C GLU A 304 5.27 -13.71 -11.81
N ASN A 305 3.98 -14.04 -11.85
CA ASN A 305 3.43 -15.00 -12.80
C ASN A 305 3.07 -14.30 -14.11
N LYS A 306 4.04 -14.19 -15.02
CA LYS A 306 3.86 -13.44 -16.28
C LYS A 306 2.84 -14.05 -17.23
N GLU A 307 2.44 -15.31 -17.05
CA GLU A 307 1.35 -15.91 -17.83
C GLU A 307 0.02 -15.19 -17.61
N MET A 308 -0.18 -14.59 -16.43
CA MET A 308 -1.39 -13.83 -16.14
C MET A 308 -1.45 -12.45 -16.82
N LEU A 309 -0.31 -11.96 -17.34
CA LEU A 309 -0.22 -10.69 -18.08
C LEU A 309 -0.37 -10.89 -19.59
N VAL A 310 -0.65 -12.12 -20.05
CA VAL A 310 -0.78 -12.43 -21.47
C VAL A 310 -2.04 -11.80 -22.05
N THR A 311 -1.86 -11.15 -23.21
CA THR A 311 -2.95 -10.59 -24.03
C THR A 311 -3.32 -11.50 -25.18
N ASN A 312 -4.60 -11.54 -25.55
CA ASN A 312 -5.11 -12.11 -26.79
C ASN A 312 -5.95 -11.04 -27.50
N ASN A 313 -5.68 -10.75 -28.78
CA ASN A 313 -6.32 -9.67 -29.55
C ASN A 313 -6.34 -8.32 -28.79
N ASP A 314 -5.18 -7.89 -28.28
CA ASP A 314 -4.99 -6.64 -27.52
C ASP A 314 -5.85 -6.50 -26.23
N SER A 315 -6.32 -7.62 -25.70
CA SER A 315 -7.05 -7.68 -24.43
C SER A 315 -6.43 -8.70 -23.50
N HIS A 316 -6.24 -8.33 -22.23
CA HIS A 316 -5.69 -9.24 -21.22
C HIS A 316 -6.63 -10.43 -20.98
N LYS A 317 -6.07 -11.57 -20.59
CA LYS A 317 -6.86 -12.74 -20.16
C LYS A 317 -7.36 -12.62 -18.72
N HIS A 318 -6.62 -11.87 -17.90
CA HIS A 318 -6.94 -11.63 -16.50
C HIS A 318 -7.15 -10.13 -16.25
N THR A 319 -7.96 -9.86 -15.23
CA THR A 319 -8.31 -8.53 -14.73
C THR A 319 -7.33 -8.07 -13.65
N SER A 320 -7.30 -6.77 -13.37
CA SER A 320 -6.46 -6.23 -12.29
C SER A 320 -6.83 -6.79 -10.92
N GLN A 321 -8.12 -7.09 -10.70
CA GLN A 321 -8.58 -7.79 -9.50
C GLN A 321 -8.00 -9.20 -9.37
N GLU A 322 -8.02 -10.02 -10.42
CA GLU A 322 -7.46 -11.37 -10.39
C GLU A 322 -5.95 -11.36 -10.14
N ILE A 323 -5.23 -10.40 -10.75
CA ILE A 323 -3.80 -10.18 -10.48
C ILE A 323 -3.58 -9.80 -9.01
N SER A 324 -4.39 -8.88 -8.47
CA SER A 324 -4.30 -8.44 -7.08
C SER A 324 -4.53 -9.58 -6.10
N GLU A 325 -5.54 -10.41 -6.35
CA GLU A 325 -5.85 -11.58 -5.51
C GLU A 325 -4.70 -12.60 -5.54
N TYR A 326 -4.21 -12.93 -6.74
CA TYR A 326 -3.07 -13.83 -6.90
C TYR A 326 -1.82 -13.31 -6.16
N ASN A 327 -1.49 -12.04 -6.35
CA ASN A 327 -0.31 -11.43 -5.76
C ASN A 327 -0.38 -11.41 -4.24
N VAL A 328 -1.49 -10.93 -3.66
CA VAL A 328 -1.67 -10.89 -2.20
C VAL A 328 -1.61 -12.31 -1.62
N ARG A 329 -2.26 -13.28 -2.26
CA ARG A 329 -2.20 -14.69 -1.86
C ARG A 329 -0.78 -15.26 -1.91
N SER A 330 -0.04 -14.99 -2.98
CA SER A 330 1.36 -15.44 -3.12
C SER A 330 2.25 -14.86 -2.03
N LEU A 331 2.05 -13.58 -1.69
CA LEU A 331 2.79 -12.89 -0.65
C LEU A 331 2.46 -13.44 0.74
N ILE A 332 1.18 -13.73 1.02
CA ILE A 332 0.80 -14.37 2.29
C ILE A 332 1.41 -15.77 2.39
N HIS A 333 1.35 -16.58 1.33
CA HIS A 333 1.95 -17.92 1.34
C HIS A 333 3.44 -17.84 1.67
N GLU A 334 4.20 -17.10 0.86
CA GLU A 334 5.64 -16.99 1.01
C GLU A 334 6.07 -16.36 2.34
N LEU A 335 5.29 -15.40 2.86
CA LEU A 335 5.50 -14.83 4.19
C LEU A 335 5.34 -15.87 5.30
N LYS A 336 4.46 -16.87 5.13
CA LYS A 336 4.16 -17.90 6.13
C LYS A 336 5.02 -19.15 6.00
N THR A 337 5.50 -19.47 4.80
CA THR A 337 6.18 -20.75 4.53
C THR A 337 7.64 -20.57 4.13
N GLY A 338 8.04 -19.38 3.67
CA GLY A 338 9.35 -19.16 3.08
C GLY A 338 9.59 -19.99 1.81
N THR A 339 8.52 -20.33 1.08
CA THR A 339 8.59 -21.16 -0.14
C THR A 339 7.75 -20.58 -1.27
N LEU A 340 8.21 -20.79 -2.51
CA LEU A 340 7.55 -20.28 -3.73
C LEU A 340 6.07 -20.66 -3.74
N TYR A 341 5.21 -19.69 -4.06
CA TYR A 341 3.79 -19.95 -4.21
C TYR A 341 3.48 -20.63 -5.55
N GLU A 342 3.02 -21.87 -5.49
CA GLU A 342 2.50 -22.60 -6.65
C GLU A 342 1.11 -23.13 -6.33
N GLU A 343 0.08 -22.58 -6.99
CA GLU A 343 -1.32 -22.88 -6.64
C GLU A 343 -1.65 -24.37 -6.67
N ALA A 344 -1.14 -25.11 -7.67
CA ALA A 344 -1.38 -26.55 -7.81
C ALA A 344 -0.80 -27.35 -6.64
N GLU A 345 0.36 -26.96 -6.13
CA GLU A 345 1.00 -27.60 -4.97
C GLU A 345 0.33 -27.17 -3.66
N THR A 346 0.03 -25.89 -3.51
CA THR A 346 -0.66 -25.38 -2.31
C THR A 346 -2.04 -26.03 -2.14
N LYS A 347 -2.74 -26.37 -3.25
CA LYS A 347 -4.04 -27.09 -3.21
C LYS A 347 -3.94 -28.48 -2.57
N LYS A 348 -2.75 -29.11 -2.60
CA LYS A 348 -2.52 -30.42 -1.99
C LYS A 348 -2.31 -30.34 -0.48
N ILE A 349 -2.00 -29.16 0.06
CA ILE A 349 -1.73 -28.96 1.48
C ILE A 349 -3.04 -28.84 2.26
N THR A 350 -3.30 -29.80 3.15
CA THR A 350 -4.47 -29.75 4.05
C THR A 350 -4.13 -29.06 5.36
N CYS A 351 -5.15 -28.67 6.13
CA CYS A 351 -4.94 -28.05 7.44
C CYS A 351 -4.43 -29.03 8.51
N ALA A 352 -4.48 -30.35 8.28
CA ALA A 352 -3.77 -31.31 9.11
C ALA A 352 -2.25 -31.28 8.85
N ASP A 353 -1.86 -30.93 7.62
CA ASP A 353 -0.48 -30.86 7.15
C ASP A 353 0.19 -29.51 7.46
N THR A 354 -0.52 -28.52 8.01
CA THR A 354 0.11 -27.22 8.35
C THR A 354 1.17 -27.34 9.44
N LYS A 355 1.16 -28.41 10.23
CA LYS A 355 2.26 -28.78 11.15
C LYS A 355 3.54 -29.24 10.42
N ILE A 356 3.46 -29.50 9.12
CA ILE A 356 4.55 -29.93 8.22
C ILE A 356 5.09 -28.72 7.42
N LEU A 357 4.47 -27.54 7.54
CA LEU A 357 5.01 -26.34 6.91
C LEU A 357 6.41 -26.02 7.47
N PRO A 358 7.32 -25.46 6.65
CA PRO A 358 8.65 -25.07 7.11
C PRO A 358 8.57 -24.15 8.32
N ASP A 359 9.51 -24.31 9.26
CA ASP A 359 9.67 -23.39 10.40
C ASP A 359 10.27 -22.06 9.92
N TYR A 360 9.43 -21.26 9.26
CA TYR A 360 9.77 -19.95 8.74
C TYR A 360 9.04 -18.87 9.52
N ASN A 361 9.79 -18.06 10.26
CA ASN A 361 9.25 -16.93 10.99
C ASN A 361 9.85 -15.60 10.51
N ILE A 362 9.11 -14.92 9.64
CA ILE A 362 9.50 -13.60 9.13
C ILE A 362 9.66 -12.53 10.23
N LEU A 363 8.99 -12.69 11.38
CA LEU A 363 8.99 -11.71 12.47
C LEU A 363 10.35 -11.57 13.16
N ASP A 364 11.21 -12.57 12.99
CA ASP A 364 12.58 -12.57 13.49
C ASP A 364 13.53 -11.80 12.57
N LYS A 365 13.10 -11.49 11.34
CA LYS A 365 13.87 -10.75 10.34
C LYS A 365 13.34 -9.34 10.10
N ILE A 366 12.07 -9.07 10.41
CA ILE A 366 11.43 -7.79 10.08
C ILE A 366 10.97 -7.05 11.33
N LYS A 367 11.32 -5.76 11.37
CA LYS A 367 10.76 -4.79 12.31
C LYS A 367 10.25 -3.56 11.58
N VAL A 368 9.21 -2.94 12.14
CA VAL A 368 8.61 -1.71 11.63
C VAL A 368 8.59 -0.69 12.75
N SER A 369 9.26 0.45 12.61
CA SER A 369 9.22 1.55 13.57
C SER A 369 8.30 2.64 13.04
N PHE A 370 7.24 2.95 13.79
CA PHE A 370 6.42 4.12 13.51
C PHE A 370 7.10 5.37 14.08
N LEU A 371 7.27 6.37 13.23
CA LEU A 371 7.89 7.65 13.55
C LEU A 371 6.84 8.78 13.55
N PRO A 372 7.09 9.91 14.23
CA PRO A 372 6.13 11.00 14.29
C PRO A 372 5.78 11.54 12.90
N CYS A 373 4.51 11.91 12.72
CA CYS A 373 3.90 12.22 11.42
C CYS A 373 4.49 13.46 10.73
N ASP A 374 5.09 14.37 11.50
CA ASP A 374 5.76 15.56 10.97
C ASP A 374 7.17 15.19 10.48
N VAL A 375 7.32 15.06 9.16
CA VAL A 375 8.58 14.67 8.50
C VAL A 375 9.73 15.60 8.89
N SER A 376 9.53 16.92 8.81
CA SER A 376 10.60 17.89 9.09
C SER A 376 11.06 17.76 10.52
N ILE A 377 10.12 17.76 11.47
CA ILE A 377 10.46 17.61 12.89
C ILE A 377 11.12 16.27 13.16
N THR A 378 10.63 15.19 12.56
CA THR A 378 11.15 13.83 12.77
C THR A 378 12.58 13.67 12.29
N LEU A 379 12.89 14.14 11.07
CA LEU A 379 14.22 14.00 10.48
C LEU A 379 15.23 15.02 11.04
N GLU A 380 14.77 16.21 11.44
CA GLU A 380 15.61 17.25 12.02
C GLU A 380 15.94 17.00 13.50
N LYS A 381 14.95 16.69 14.35
CA LYS A 381 15.21 16.44 15.79
C LYS A 381 16.09 15.23 16.03
N LYS A 382 16.09 14.27 15.11
CA LYS A 382 16.92 13.06 15.17
C LYS A 382 18.10 13.12 14.19
N ARG A 383 18.50 14.31 13.72
CA ARG A 383 19.50 14.52 12.68
C ARG A 383 20.79 13.74 12.91
N SER A 384 21.38 13.82 14.11
CA SER A 384 22.61 13.10 14.44
C SER A 384 22.42 11.58 14.50
N LYS A 385 21.32 11.11 15.09
CA LYS A 385 21.00 9.68 15.24
C LYS A 385 20.66 8.99 13.92
N LEU A 386 20.07 9.72 12.98
CA LEU A 386 19.63 9.19 11.68
C LEU A 386 20.59 9.51 10.54
N ALA A 387 21.63 10.32 10.77
CA ALA A 387 22.60 10.69 9.74
C ALA A 387 23.20 9.44 9.09
N GLY A 388 23.08 9.34 7.77
CA GLY A 388 23.63 8.21 7.02
C GLY A 388 23.01 6.85 7.33
N LYS A 389 21.87 6.77 8.03
CA LYS A 389 21.32 5.49 8.50
C LYS A 389 20.70 4.65 7.38
N PHE A 390 20.00 5.27 6.44
CA PHE A 390 19.10 4.53 5.56
C PHE A 390 19.77 4.15 4.24
N LYS A 391 19.87 2.86 3.95
CA LYS A 391 20.35 2.36 2.65
C LYS A 391 19.32 2.62 1.55
N THR A 392 18.03 2.58 1.90
CA THR A 392 16.92 2.86 0.97
C THR A 392 15.96 3.85 1.62
N ILE A 393 15.57 4.88 0.87
CA ILE A 393 14.50 5.81 1.27
C ILE A 393 13.45 5.83 0.17
N PHE A 394 12.19 5.59 0.52
CA PHE A 394 11.06 5.76 -0.39
C PHE A 394 10.29 7.04 -0.04
N ILE A 395 9.93 7.82 -1.04
CA ILE A 395 9.11 9.04 -0.89
C ILE A 395 7.97 8.99 -1.91
N SER A 396 6.73 9.09 -1.44
CA SER A 396 5.57 9.12 -2.34
C SER A 396 5.49 10.43 -3.13
N ASN A 397 4.68 10.45 -4.19
CA ASN A 397 4.51 11.65 -4.99
C ASN A 397 3.89 12.82 -4.18
N ALA A 398 3.01 12.51 -3.23
CA ALA A 398 2.38 13.47 -2.33
C ALA A 398 3.39 14.14 -1.38
N MET A 399 4.45 13.42 -1.03
CA MET A 399 5.51 13.88 -0.12
C MET A 399 6.83 14.18 -0.84
N ALA A 400 6.87 14.17 -2.17
CA ALA A 400 8.10 14.33 -2.95
C ALA A 400 8.84 15.66 -2.72
N HIS A 401 8.12 16.70 -2.27
CA HIS A 401 8.70 17.98 -1.84
C HIS A 401 9.63 17.85 -0.61
N ARG A 402 9.60 16.72 0.10
CA ARG A 402 10.46 16.37 1.24
C ARG A 402 11.77 15.68 0.85
N LEU A 403 12.05 15.56 -0.45
CA LEU A 403 13.28 14.93 -0.95
C LEU A 403 14.55 15.50 -0.30
N ALA A 404 14.66 16.83 -0.21
CA ALA A 404 15.81 17.48 0.43
C ALA A 404 15.92 17.15 1.94
N ASP A 405 14.78 17.07 2.63
CA ASP A 405 14.73 16.74 4.07
C ASP A 405 15.31 15.34 4.38
N ALA A 406 15.32 14.44 3.38
CA ALA A 406 15.81 13.07 3.52
C ALA A 406 17.30 12.89 3.15
N ALA A 407 17.94 13.88 2.52
CA ALA A 407 19.29 13.74 1.96
C ALA A 407 20.37 13.46 3.02
N HIS A 408 20.25 14.06 4.22
CA HIS A 408 21.26 13.86 5.29
C HIS A 408 21.14 12.49 5.97
N VAL A 409 19.95 11.90 6.00
CA VAL A 409 19.73 10.57 6.61
C VAL A 409 20.04 9.42 5.64
N LEU A 410 20.24 9.73 4.35
CA LEU A 410 20.65 8.78 3.34
C LEU A 410 22.08 8.27 3.61
N HIS A 411 22.25 6.95 3.62
CA HIS A 411 23.55 6.29 3.69
C HIS A 411 24.44 6.71 2.52
N PRO A 412 25.79 6.81 2.66
CA PRO A 412 26.68 7.22 1.56
C PRO A 412 26.53 6.41 0.28
N GLN A 413 26.24 5.11 0.41
CA GLN A 413 25.96 4.19 -0.71
C GLN A 413 24.47 3.88 -0.86
N GLY A 414 23.59 4.71 -0.30
CA GLY A 414 22.15 4.50 -0.34
C GLY A 414 21.48 5.18 -1.53
N GLU A 415 20.21 4.84 -1.75
CA GLU A 415 19.38 5.42 -2.80
C GLU A 415 18.05 5.96 -2.24
N ILE A 416 17.58 7.08 -2.81
CA ILE A 416 16.24 7.62 -2.59
C ILE A 416 15.40 7.32 -3.83
N ILE A 417 14.30 6.60 -3.63
CA ILE A 417 13.32 6.25 -4.63
C ILE A 417 12.11 7.17 -4.44
N VAL A 418 11.82 8.01 -5.42
CA VAL A 418 10.70 8.94 -5.40
C VAL A 418 9.65 8.49 -6.40
N GLU A 419 8.45 8.22 -5.92
CA GLU A 419 7.28 7.93 -6.75
C GLU A 419 6.95 9.13 -7.65
N THR A 420 6.78 8.88 -8.95
CA THR A 420 6.48 9.93 -9.92
C THR A 420 5.00 10.29 -9.93
N ALA A 421 4.69 11.37 -10.63
CA ALA A 421 3.32 11.78 -10.88
C ALA A 421 2.68 11.07 -12.10
N LYS A 422 3.29 9.99 -12.59
CA LYS A 422 2.89 9.30 -13.84
C LYS A 422 1.42 8.93 -13.85
N PHE A 423 0.95 8.28 -12.79
CA PHE A 423 -0.42 7.78 -12.67
C PHE A 423 -1.39 8.79 -12.04
N MET A 424 -0.97 10.05 -11.84
CA MET A 424 -1.86 11.11 -11.41
C MET A 424 -2.67 11.61 -12.61
N VAL A 425 -3.90 11.09 -12.76
CA VAL A 425 -4.78 11.35 -13.91
C VAL A 425 -5.23 12.80 -14.05
N GLU A 426 -5.25 13.60 -12.98
CA GLU A 426 -5.57 15.03 -13.05
C GLU A 426 -4.45 15.87 -13.69
N LEU A 427 -3.24 15.31 -13.82
CA LEU A 427 -2.09 16.04 -14.35
C LEU A 427 -1.93 15.81 -15.85
N SER A 428 -1.69 16.90 -16.58
CA SER A 428 -1.30 16.84 -17.99
C SER A 428 0.12 16.28 -18.16
N LYS A 429 0.49 15.91 -19.39
CA LYS A 429 1.85 15.43 -19.70
C LYS A 429 2.91 16.47 -19.32
N GLU A 430 2.63 17.75 -19.57
CA GLU A 430 3.50 18.88 -19.27
C GLU A 430 3.68 19.06 -17.75
N LEU A 431 2.59 18.93 -16.98
CA LEU A 431 2.65 19.01 -15.52
C LEU A 431 3.45 17.84 -14.91
N ARG A 432 3.32 16.63 -15.46
CA ARG A 432 4.13 15.47 -15.06
C ARG A 432 5.62 15.69 -15.34
N GLN A 433 5.96 16.21 -16.52
CA GLN A 433 7.34 16.57 -16.85
C GLN A 433 7.88 17.70 -15.96
N SER A 434 7.05 18.70 -15.65
CA SER A 434 7.43 19.78 -14.73
C SER A 434 7.66 19.26 -13.31
N PHE A 435 6.91 18.24 -12.88
CA PHE A 435 7.11 17.58 -11.59
C PHE A 435 8.50 16.94 -11.53
N GLU A 436 8.88 16.15 -12.55
CA GLU A 436 10.21 15.52 -12.60
C GLU A 436 11.35 16.54 -12.59
N LYS A 437 11.28 17.58 -13.44
CA LYS A 437 12.30 18.65 -13.48
C LYS A 437 12.45 19.35 -12.14
N LYS A 438 11.35 19.54 -11.41
CA LYS A 438 11.36 20.14 -10.07
C LYS A 438 12.03 19.22 -9.05
N LEU A 439 11.80 17.91 -9.13
CA LEU A 439 12.50 16.95 -8.29
C LEU A 439 14.00 16.91 -8.56
N ASP A 440 14.42 16.95 -9.83
CA ASP A 440 15.83 17.07 -10.18
C ASP A 440 16.46 18.33 -9.56
N THR A 441 15.75 19.46 -9.61
CA THR A 441 16.22 20.71 -8.98
C THR A 441 16.35 20.58 -7.45
N ILE A 442 15.36 19.98 -6.79
CA ILE A 442 15.39 19.75 -5.33
C ILE A 442 16.54 18.80 -4.97
N ALA A 443 16.72 17.71 -5.73
CA ALA A 443 17.79 16.74 -5.53
C ALA A 443 19.17 17.40 -5.64
N SER A 444 19.42 18.15 -6.71
CA SER A 444 20.70 18.83 -6.91
C SER A 444 20.99 19.84 -5.80
N SER A 445 19.99 20.58 -5.33
CA SER A 445 20.16 21.50 -4.20
C SER A 445 20.53 20.82 -2.87
N ALA A 446 20.30 19.50 -2.77
CA ALA A 446 20.59 18.68 -1.60
C ALA A 446 21.84 17.78 -1.79
N GLY A 447 22.64 17.97 -2.85
CA GLY A 447 23.83 17.16 -3.13
C GLY A 447 23.51 15.74 -3.61
N LEU A 448 22.37 15.57 -4.29
CA LEU A 448 21.94 14.29 -4.85
C LEU A 448 21.95 14.36 -6.39
N VAL A 449 22.26 13.23 -7.01
CA VAL A 449 22.26 13.06 -8.46
C VAL A 449 21.30 11.95 -8.87
N ARG A 450 20.58 12.15 -9.99
CA ARG A 450 19.65 11.15 -10.55
C ARG A 450 20.45 9.97 -11.11
N LYS A 451 20.10 8.75 -10.70
CA LYS A 451 20.62 7.50 -11.27
C LYS A 451 20.00 7.31 -12.66
N GLN A 452 20.86 7.10 -13.67
CA GLN A 452 20.42 6.70 -15.00
C GLN A 452 20.42 5.17 -15.09
N PHE A 453 19.39 4.61 -15.72
CA PHE A 453 19.30 3.18 -15.99
C PHE A 453 19.71 2.94 -17.44
N ALA A 454 20.46 1.86 -17.69
CA ALA A 454 21.07 1.57 -19.00
C ALA A 454 20.05 1.13 -20.07
N ASP A 455 18.88 0.63 -19.65
CA ASP A 455 17.81 0.19 -20.55
C ASP A 455 16.76 1.29 -20.75
N CYS A 456 16.30 1.40 -21.99
CA CYS A 456 15.29 2.35 -22.47
C CYS A 456 13.87 2.13 -21.90
N ASP A 457 13.65 1.07 -21.12
CA ASP A 457 12.54 0.99 -20.17
C ASP A 457 12.91 1.75 -18.89
N ALA A 458 13.11 3.07 -19.03
CA ALA A 458 13.23 3.95 -17.88
C ALA A 458 12.05 3.65 -16.95
N ASN A 459 12.33 3.33 -15.70
CA ASN A 459 11.29 2.98 -14.73
C ASN A 459 10.45 4.22 -14.41
N VAL A 460 9.50 4.51 -15.29
CA VAL A 460 8.73 5.76 -15.34
C VAL A 460 7.86 5.98 -14.10
N GLU A 461 7.68 4.96 -13.26
CA GLU A 461 7.00 5.05 -11.96
C GLU A 461 7.87 5.67 -10.86
N PHE A 462 9.21 5.62 -11.01
CA PHE A 462 10.13 6.04 -9.97
C PHE A 462 11.32 6.85 -10.51
N MET A 463 11.67 7.92 -9.80
CA MET A 463 12.97 8.58 -9.95
C MET A 463 13.89 8.11 -8.83
N VAL A 464 15.10 7.66 -9.19
CA VAL A 464 16.08 7.21 -8.21
C VAL A 464 17.22 8.22 -8.11
N PHE A 465 17.57 8.60 -6.89
CA PHE A 465 18.63 9.54 -6.57
C PHE A 465 19.64 8.89 -5.63
N LYS A 466 20.90 9.28 -5.75
CA LYS A 466 22.00 8.88 -4.86
C LYS A 466 22.84 10.10 -4.49
N LYS A 467 23.73 9.98 -3.51
CA LYS A 467 24.72 11.03 -3.25
C LYS A 467 25.66 11.19 -4.44
N GLU A 468 26.05 12.44 -4.69
CA GLU A 468 27.08 12.77 -5.68
C GLU A 468 28.42 12.10 -5.40
#